data_AF-A0A7C4JTE9-F1
#
_entry.id   AF-A0A7C4JTE9-F1
#
_cell.length_a   1.000
_cell.length_b   1.000
_cell.length_c   1.000
_cell.angle_alpha   90.00
_cell.angle_beta   90.00
_cell.angle_gamma   90.00
#
_symmetry.space_group_name_H-M   'P 1'
#
loop_
_entity.id
_entity.type
_entity.pdbx_description
1 polymer ?
#
loop_
_entity_poly.entity_id
_entity_poly.type
_entity_poly.pdbx_seq_one_letter_code
_entity_poly.pdbx_strand_id
1 'polypeptide(L)'
;MKRTWCFLIALLGVVGTGFSQSKGGVFVSDAVQPVAQQMKVDYKGLVRKASAKDTKALNELFEFTRMLDGNALSDHMITCLELIPVVTDAVYAKALESRSAGLKAYMLSFMEIAQQKTQKQHLKKPIKEWAPYTWDALNGREVNITIRPAESGKPSATSPTSPTMVAPDAGQMTKPGSMLAPDASKGNSSTAPASGRRGN
;
A
#
# COMPACT_ATOMS: atom_id res chain seq x y z
N MET A 1 34.81 -2.02 -54.07
CA MET A 1 35.48 -3.15 -53.39
C MET A 1 36.37 -2.57 -52.29
N LYS A 2 36.41 -2.99 -51.02
CA LYS A 2 35.55 -3.85 -50.18
C LYS A 2 35.41 -3.10 -48.83
N ARG A 3 34.23 -3.00 -48.22
CA ARG A 3 34.07 -2.39 -46.89
C ARG A 3 34.15 -3.47 -45.80
N THR A 4 35.31 -3.59 -45.16
CA THR A 4 35.53 -4.45 -43.99
C THR A 4 35.38 -3.66 -42.70
N TRP A 5 34.20 -3.72 -42.08
CA TRP A 5 34.00 -3.33 -40.68
C TRP A 5 33.21 -4.45 -39.98
N CYS A 6 33.92 -5.33 -39.30
CA CYS A 6 33.34 -6.35 -38.45
C CYS A 6 32.89 -5.70 -37.14
N PHE A 7 31.59 -5.59 -36.90
CA PHE A 7 31.07 -5.37 -35.54
C PHE A 7 30.67 -6.71 -34.93
N LEU A 8 31.68 -7.37 -34.36
CA LEU A 8 31.48 -8.45 -33.41
C LEU A 8 31.13 -7.81 -32.05
N ILE A 9 29.85 -7.78 -31.68
CA ILE A 9 29.43 -7.46 -30.31
C ILE A 9 28.89 -8.74 -29.68
N ALA A 10 29.82 -9.52 -29.13
CA ALA A 10 29.51 -10.45 -28.06
C ALA A 10 29.93 -9.77 -26.75
N LEU A 11 28.98 -9.50 -25.85
CA LEU A 11 29.27 -9.28 -24.43
C LEU A 11 28.00 -9.53 -23.59
N LEU A 12 28.17 -10.51 -22.69
CA LEU A 12 27.52 -10.63 -21.38
C LEU A 12 25.98 -10.75 -21.33
N GLY A 13 25.55 -11.97 -20.99
CA GLY A 13 24.28 -12.11 -20.29
C GLY A 13 24.34 -11.41 -18.94
N VAL A 14 23.36 -10.56 -18.67
CA VAL A 14 22.96 -10.23 -17.31
C VAL A 14 21.85 -11.21 -16.96
N VAL A 15 22.20 -12.25 -16.19
CA VAL A 15 21.20 -12.96 -15.38
C VAL A 15 20.72 -11.94 -14.37
N GLY A 16 19.60 -11.28 -14.71
CA GLY A 16 18.98 -10.26 -13.88
C GLY A 16 18.52 -10.90 -12.58
N THR A 17 19.35 -10.80 -11.54
CA THR A 17 18.94 -11.07 -10.17
C THR A 17 17.65 -10.30 -9.89
N GLY A 18 16.64 -11.02 -9.39
CA GLY A 18 15.30 -10.48 -9.19
C GLY A 18 15.36 -9.15 -8.44
N PHE A 19 14.74 -8.11 -9.02
CA PHE A 19 14.80 -6.74 -8.51
C PHE A 19 13.91 -6.59 -7.25
N SER A 20 14.33 -7.23 -6.17
CA SER A 20 13.68 -7.16 -4.87
C SER A 20 14.18 -5.89 -4.15
N GLN A 21 13.43 -4.80 -4.31
CA GLN A 21 13.76 -3.56 -3.61
C GLN A 21 13.60 -3.73 -2.10
N SER A 22 14.72 -3.55 -1.38
CA SER A 22 14.93 -3.14 0.02
C SER A 22 13.74 -3.24 1.01
N LYS A 23 13.97 -3.77 2.23
CA LYS A 23 13.01 -3.83 3.36
C LYS A 23 11.96 -2.68 3.35
N GLY A 24 10.75 -2.98 2.84
CA GLY A 24 9.65 -2.01 2.69
C GLY A 24 9.23 -1.68 1.25
N GLY A 25 10.04 -2.05 0.24
CA GLY A 25 9.81 -1.77 -1.17
C GLY A 25 8.53 -2.38 -1.75
N VAL A 26 8.08 -1.82 -2.87
CA VAL A 26 6.90 -2.27 -3.61
C VAL A 26 7.23 -3.55 -4.39
N PHE A 27 6.40 -4.58 -4.29
CA PHE A 27 6.49 -5.75 -5.16
C PHE A 27 6.27 -5.37 -6.63
N VAL A 28 7.22 -5.73 -7.50
CA VAL A 28 7.14 -5.52 -8.95
C VAL A 28 7.32 -6.87 -9.64
N SER A 29 6.24 -7.44 -10.17
CA SER A 29 6.32 -8.74 -10.84
C SER A 29 6.93 -8.65 -12.24
N ASP A 30 7.82 -9.59 -12.55
CA ASP A 30 8.32 -9.80 -13.90
C ASP A 30 7.26 -10.40 -14.85
N ALA A 31 6.17 -10.99 -14.34
CA ALA A 31 5.06 -11.50 -15.17
C ALA A 31 4.27 -10.38 -15.88
N VAL A 32 4.35 -9.15 -15.38
CA VAL A 32 3.74 -7.95 -15.99
C VAL A 32 4.63 -7.38 -17.11
N GLN A 33 5.93 -7.68 -17.09
CA GLN A 33 6.93 -7.09 -17.98
C GLN A 33 6.72 -7.39 -19.47
N PRO A 34 6.30 -8.60 -19.91
CA PRO A 34 6.04 -8.88 -21.33
C PRO A 34 4.91 -8.02 -21.90
N VAL A 35 3.80 -7.86 -21.17
CA VAL A 35 2.67 -7.02 -21.60
C VAL A 35 3.07 -5.56 -21.63
N ALA A 36 3.84 -5.10 -20.63
CA ALA A 36 4.39 -3.75 -20.62
C ALA A 36 5.30 -3.49 -21.84
N GLN A 37 6.18 -4.44 -22.19
CA GLN A 37 7.04 -4.36 -23.38
C GLN A 37 6.23 -4.32 -24.69
N GLN A 38 5.22 -5.19 -24.83
CA GLN A 38 4.32 -5.19 -25.99
C GLN A 38 3.60 -3.85 -26.16
N MET A 39 3.18 -3.23 -25.05
CA MET A 39 2.51 -1.93 -25.02
C MET A 39 3.47 -0.73 -25.01
N LYS A 40 4.79 -0.95 -25.05
CA LYS A 40 5.85 0.08 -24.94
C LYS A 40 5.77 0.93 -23.67
N VAL A 41 5.26 0.35 -22.58
CA VAL A 41 5.13 0.99 -21.26
C VAL A 41 6.37 0.68 -20.42
N ASP A 42 7.04 1.72 -19.89
CA ASP A 42 8.10 1.57 -18.89
C ASP A 42 7.50 1.27 -17.51
N TYR A 43 7.01 0.04 -17.31
CA TYR A 43 6.30 -0.35 -16.09
C TYR A 43 7.13 -0.12 -14.82
N LYS A 44 8.43 -0.49 -14.85
CA LYS A 44 9.33 -0.32 -13.70
C LYS A 44 9.61 1.16 -13.43
N GLY A 45 9.75 1.99 -14.48
CA GLY A 45 9.83 3.44 -14.35
C GLY A 45 8.54 4.08 -13.82
N LEU A 46 7.36 3.60 -14.22
CA LEU A 46 6.08 4.06 -13.70
C LEU A 46 5.92 3.74 -12.22
N VAL A 47 6.19 2.51 -11.78
CA VAL A 47 6.13 2.15 -10.35
C VAL A 47 7.10 3.01 -9.53
N ARG A 48 8.31 3.29 -10.05
CA ARG A 48 9.27 4.19 -9.39
C ARG A 48 8.76 5.63 -9.28
N LYS A 49 8.19 6.20 -10.35
CA LYS A 49 7.60 7.55 -10.34
C LYS A 49 6.39 7.63 -9.42
N ALA A 50 5.49 6.64 -9.48
CA ALA A 50 4.33 6.54 -8.61
C ALA A 50 4.75 6.47 -7.14
N SER A 51 5.77 5.67 -6.80
CA SER A 51 6.36 5.61 -5.45
C SER A 51 6.91 6.96 -4.97
N ALA A 52 7.38 7.82 -5.89
CA ALA A 52 7.76 9.21 -5.62
C ALA A 52 6.57 10.19 -5.58
N LYS A 53 5.34 9.68 -5.47
CA LYS A 53 4.07 10.42 -5.41
C LYS A 53 3.69 11.18 -6.69
N ASP A 54 4.23 10.77 -7.84
CA ASP A 54 3.81 11.30 -9.14
C ASP A 54 2.38 10.82 -9.48
N THR A 55 1.42 11.73 -9.37
CA THR A 55 -0.01 11.47 -9.69
C THR A 55 -0.21 11.08 -11.16
N LYS A 56 0.64 11.52 -12.11
CA LYS A 56 0.54 11.10 -13.51
C LYS A 56 0.91 9.63 -13.66
N ALA A 57 2.02 9.22 -13.04
CA ALA A 57 2.44 7.82 -13.03
C ALA A 57 1.43 6.89 -12.32
N LEU A 58 0.78 7.35 -11.24
CA LEU A 58 -0.35 6.62 -10.63
C LEU A 58 -1.52 6.45 -11.61
N ASN A 59 -1.95 7.52 -12.30
CA ASN A 59 -3.02 7.43 -13.29
C ASN A 59 -2.66 6.51 -14.47
N GLU A 60 -1.41 6.54 -14.95
CA GLU A 60 -0.94 5.65 -16.01
C GLU A 60 -0.93 4.18 -15.57
N LEU A 61 -0.55 3.88 -14.31
CA LEU A 61 -0.67 2.53 -13.74
C LEU A 61 -2.14 2.06 -13.66
N PHE A 62 -3.07 2.95 -13.27
CA PHE A 62 -4.49 2.60 -13.17
C PHE A 62 -5.13 2.31 -14.54
N GLU A 63 -4.81 3.08 -15.58
CA GLU A 63 -5.28 2.74 -16.94
C GLU A 63 -4.58 1.49 -17.48
N PHE A 64 -3.32 1.25 -17.13
CA PHE A 64 -2.60 0.03 -17.51
C PHE A 64 -3.24 -1.24 -16.93
N THR A 65 -3.92 -1.17 -15.78
CA THR A 65 -4.75 -2.26 -15.23
C THR A 65 -5.74 -2.83 -16.26
N ARG A 66 -6.24 -2.01 -17.19
CA ARG A 66 -7.22 -2.40 -18.22
C ARG A 66 -6.63 -3.22 -19.37
N MET A 67 -5.30 -3.23 -19.48
CA MET A 67 -4.54 -3.97 -20.51
C MET A 67 -4.06 -5.34 -20.01
N LEU A 68 -4.39 -5.71 -18.78
CA LEU A 68 -3.90 -6.92 -18.12
C LEU A 68 -5.04 -7.91 -17.84
N ASP A 69 -4.71 -9.19 -17.94
CA ASP A 69 -5.57 -10.29 -17.57
C ASP A 69 -4.82 -11.33 -16.70
N GLY A 70 -5.56 -12.34 -16.24
CA GLY A 70 -5.02 -13.51 -15.54
C GLY A 70 -4.03 -13.20 -14.41
N ASN A 71 -2.85 -13.82 -14.49
CA ASN A 71 -1.80 -13.67 -13.48
C ASN A 71 -1.12 -12.30 -13.52
N ALA A 72 -0.93 -11.71 -14.71
CA ALA A 72 -0.30 -10.40 -14.84
C ALA A 72 -1.16 -9.30 -14.18
N LEU A 73 -2.48 -9.36 -14.37
CA LEU A 73 -3.42 -8.51 -13.64
C LEU A 73 -3.33 -8.73 -12.13
N SER A 74 -3.37 -9.98 -11.67
CA SER A 74 -3.29 -10.28 -10.24
C SER A 74 -2.01 -9.75 -9.59
N ASP A 75 -0.87 -9.84 -10.26
CA ASP A 75 0.43 -9.39 -9.77
C ASP A 75 0.58 -7.87 -9.81
N HIS A 76 0.08 -7.23 -10.86
CA HIS A 76 -0.04 -5.78 -10.95
C HIS A 76 -0.93 -5.24 -9.82
N MET A 77 -2.01 -5.93 -9.47
CA MET A 77 -2.88 -5.49 -8.36
C MET A 77 -2.23 -5.65 -6.99
N ILE A 78 -1.27 -6.58 -6.81
CA ILE A 78 -0.38 -6.58 -5.63
C ILE A 78 0.56 -5.36 -5.66
N THR A 79 1.14 -5.02 -6.82
CA THR A 79 1.94 -3.77 -6.97
C THR A 79 1.12 -2.55 -6.56
N CYS A 80 -0.12 -2.45 -7.04
CA CYS A 80 -1.05 -1.36 -6.74
C CYS A 80 -1.44 -1.30 -5.26
N LEU A 81 -1.73 -2.45 -4.62
CA LEU A 81 -2.02 -2.54 -3.19
C LEU A 81 -0.83 -2.08 -2.33
N GLU A 82 0.37 -2.50 -2.71
CA GLU A 82 1.60 -2.16 -1.98
C GLU A 82 2.09 -0.72 -2.19
N LEU A 83 1.62 -0.04 -3.24
CA LEU A 83 1.87 1.39 -3.47
C LEU A 83 1.11 2.29 -2.50
N ILE A 84 -0.09 1.90 -2.04
CA ILE A 84 -0.94 2.72 -1.15
C ILE A 84 -0.19 3.22 0.10
N PRO A 85 0.47 2.36 0.92
CA PRO A 85 1.23 2.83 2.09
C PRO A 85 2.48 3.64 1.72
N VAL A 86 3.05 3.47 0.51
CA VAL A 86 4.25 4.19 0.06
C VAL A 86 3.91 5.63 -0.35
N VAL A 87 2.82 5.82 -1.11
CA VAL A 87 2.42 7.16 -1.57
C VAL A 87 1.58 7.92 -0.53
N THR A 88 1.02 7.17 0.43
CA THR A 88 -0.06 7.49 1.39
C THR A 88 -1.47 7.39 0.81
N ASP A 89 -2.40 6.91 1.64
CA ASP A 89 -3.82 6.73 1.33
C ASP A 89 -4.45 7.95 0.65
N ALA A 90 -4.23 9.14 1.23
CA ALA A 90 -4.73 10.41 0.70
C ALA A 90 -4.26 10.73 -0.73
N VAL A 91 -3.00 10.40 -1.08
CA VAL A 91 -2.46 10.66 -2.43
C VAL A 91 -2.99 9.64 -3.43
N TYR A 92 -3.12 8.38 -3.02
CA TYR A 92 -3.64 7.30 -3.85
C TYR A 92 -5.13 7.51 -4.17
N ALA A 93 -5.93 7.80 -3.14
CA ALA A 93 -7.35 8.14 -3.27
C ALA A 93 -7.58 9.34 -4.21
N LYS A 94 -6.77 10.40 -4.07
CA LYS A 94 -6.86 11.57 -4.94
C LYS A 94 -6.51 11.27 -6.40
N ALA A 95 -5.56 10.38 -6.67
CA ALA A 95 -5.29 9.93 -8.03
C ALA A 95 -6.51 9.18 -8.61
N LEU A 96 -7.17 8.35 -7.80
CA LEU A 96 -8.36 7.61 -8.19
C LEU A 96 -9.58 8.50 -8.46
N GLU A 97 -9.75 9.67 -7.82
CA GLU A 97 -10.91 10.57 -8.02
C GLU A 97 -11.28 10.72 -9.51
N SER A 98 -10.28 10.99 -10.36
CA SER A 98 -10.41 11.20 -11.80
C SER A 98 -10.72 9.95 -12.64
N ARG A 99 -10.71 8.73 -12.06
CA ARG A 99 -10.96 7.47 -12.76
C ARG A 99 -12.45 7.14 -12.84
N SER A 100 -12.85 6.42 -13.88
CA SER A 100 -14.23 5.97 -14.07
C SER A 100 -14.68 5.01 -12.96
N ALA A 101 -15.98 5.02 -12.63
CA ALA A 101 -16.55 4.11 -11.64
C ALA A 101 -16.33 2.63 -12.00
N GLY A 102 -16.38 2.29 -13.29
CA GLY A 102 -16.09 0.94 -13.78
C GLY A 102 -14.64 0.50 -13.49
N LEU A 103 -13.65 1.37 -13.72
CA LEU A 103 -12.25 1.07 -13.40
C LEU A 103 -12.04 0.95 -11.88
N LYS A 104 -12.64 1.85 -11.09
CA LYS A 104 -12.61 1.80 -9.62
C LYS A 104 -13.15 0.48 -9.07
N ALA A 105 -14.34 0.05 -9.51
CA ALA A 105 -14.94 -1.21 -9.10
C ALA A 105 -14.15 -2.44 -9.57
N TYR A 106 -13.58 -2.39 -10.79
CA TYR A 106 -12.70 -3.43 -11.31
C TYR A 106 -11.42 -3.56 -10.48
N MET A 107 -10.74 -2.45 -10.20
CA MET A 107 -9.58 -2.45 -9.33
C MET A 107 -9.91 -2.98 -7.94
N LEU A 108 -11.07 -2.61 -7.36
CA LEU A 108 -11.47 -3.06 -6.03
C LEU A 108 -11.58 -4.58 -5.92
N SER A 109 -12.26 -5.24 -6.87
CA SER A 109 -12.44 -6.70 -6.84
C SER A 109 -11.12 -7.47 -6.97
N PHE A 110 -10.16 -6.96 -7.74
CA PHE A 110 -8.82 -7.56 -7.80
C PHE A 110 -7.89 -7.13 -6.65
N MET A 111 -8.12 -6.00 -5.99
CA MET A 111 -7.40 -5.66 -4.76
C MET A 111 -7.71 -6.65 -3.65
N GLU A 112 -8.98 -7.03 -3.45
CA GLU A 112 -9.36 -8.05 -2.45
C GLU A 112 -8.62 -9.39 -2.67
N ILE A 113 -8.47 -9.81 -3.94
CA ILE A 113 -7.65 -10.98 -4.32
C ILE A 113 -6.16 -10.73 -4.02
N ALA A 114 -5.65 -9.54 -4.31
CA ALA A 114 -4.27 -9.16 -4.01
C ALA A 114 -3.97 -9.13 -2.50
N GLN A 115 -4.94 -8.78 -1.64
CA GLN A 115 -4.80 -8.85 -0.18
C GLN A 115 -4.52 -10.28 0.31
N GLN A 116 -5.11 -11.29 -0.34
CA GLN A 116 -4.83 -12.69 0.01
C GLN A 116 -3.41 -13.12 -0.42
N LYS A 117 -2.94 -12.62 -1.58
CA LYS A 117 -1.67 -13.00 -2.21
C LYS A 117 -0.43 -12.23 -1.73
N THR A 118 -0.56 -10.98 -1.27
CA THR A 118 0.59 -10.21 -0.77
C THR A 118 1.26 -10.91 0.42
N GLN A 119 2.58 -10.73 0.53
CA GLN A 119 3.38 -11.21 1.65
C GLN A 119 3.34 -10.25 2.86
N LYS A 120 2.83 -9.02 2.67
CA LYS A 120 2.78 -7.98 3.71
C LYS A 120 1.53 -8.16 4.59
N GLN A 121 1.71 -8.76 5.76
CA GLN A 121 0.61 -9.11 6.68
C GLN A 121 -0.32 -7.94 7.04
N HIS A 122 0.20 -6.72 7.17
CA HIS A 122 -0.63 -5.55 7.48
C HIS A 122 -1.61 -5.17 6.36
N LEU A 123 -1.29 -5.51 5.10
CA LEU A 123 -2.14 -5.27 3.93
C LEU A 123 -3.20 -6.37 3.71
N LYS A 124 -3.22 -7.42 4.54
CA LYS A 124 -4.27 -8.46 4.52
C LYS A 124 -5.54 -8.06 5.25
N LYS A 125 -5.48 -7.02 6.10
CA LYS A 125 -6.64 -6.43 6.76
C LYS A 125 -7.54 -5.74 5.73
N PRO A 126 -8.88 -5.71 5.89
CA PRO A 126 -9.78 -4.98 4.98
C PRO A 126 -9.27 -3.57 4.68
N ILE A 127 -9.25 -3.17 3.39
CA ILE A 127 -8.67 -1.89 2.94
C ILE A 127 -9.23 -0.70 3.74
N LYS A 128 -10.54 -0.73 4.02
CA LYS A 128 -11.24 0.28 4.83
C LYS A 128 -10.61 0.55 6.21
N GLU A 129 -9.93 -0.42 6.82
CA GLU A 129 -9.32 -0.27 8.15
C GLU A 129 -8.01 0.55 8.15
N TRP A 130 -7.28 0.56 7.03
CA TRP A 130 -5.93 1.13 6.96
C TRP A 130 -5.71 2.12 5.80
N ALA A 131 -6.61 2.12 4.82
CA ALA A 131 -6.67 3.07 3.71
C ALA A 131 -8.14 3.47 3.41
N PRO A 132 -8.84 4.12 4.37
CA PRO A 132 -10.25 4.48 4.23
C PRO A 132 -10.53 5.43 3.04
N TYR A 133 -9.63 6.37 2.73
CA TYR A 133 -9.84 7.29 1.61
C TYR A 133 -9.78 6.54 0.26
N THR A 134 -8.84 5.60 0.12
CA THR A 134 -8.71 4.74 -1.06
C THR A 134 -9.92 3.81 -1.18
N TRP A 135 -10.39 3.25 -0.05
CA TRP A 135 -11.62 2.45 -0.04
C TRP A 135 -12.83 3.26 -0.55
N ASP A 136 -13.04 4.47 -0.05
CA ASP A 136 -14.16 5.31 -0.47
C ASP A 136 -14.01 5.74 -1.95
N ALA A 137 -12.80 6.10 -2.40
CA ALA A 137 -12.51 6.40 -3.81
C ALA A 137 -12.82 5.22 -4.75
N LEU A 138 -12.43 3.99 -4.36
CA LEU A 138 -12.70 2.76 -5.11
C LEU A 138 -14.18 2.37 -5.11
N ASN A 139 -14.94 2.75 -4.07
CA ASN A 139 -16.40 2.63 -4.03
C ASN A 139 -17.12 3.75 -4.78
N GLY A 140 -16.40 4.66 -5.45
CA GLY A 140 -16.97 5.76 -6.21
C GLY A 140 -17.60 6.88 -5.35
N ARG A 141 -17.28 6.93 -4.05
CA ARG A 141 -17.72 7.99 -3.14
C ARG A 141 -16.85 9.23 -3.33
N GLU A 142 -17.41 10.40 -3.05
CA GLU A 142 -16.63 11.63 -2.96
C GLU A 142 -15.71 11.58 -1.74
N VAL A 143 -14.44 11.93 -1.93
CA VAL A 143 -13.43 11.86 -0.87
C VAL A 143 -13.00 13.28 -0.53
N ASN A 144 -13.48 13.81 0.60
CA ASN A 144 -13.13 15.16 1.06
C ASN A 144 -11.75 15.15 1.75
N ILE A 145 -10.69 15.09 0.94
CA ILE A 145 -9.31 15.05 1.44
C ILE A 145 -8.78 16.48 1.63
N THR A 146 -8.79 16.97 2.87
CA THR A 146 -8.05 18.18 3.24
C THR A 146 -6.56 17.85 3.33
N ILE A 147 -5.89 17.80 2.17
CA ILE A 147 -4.43 17.77 2.11
C ILE A 147 -3.95 19.15 2.55
N ARG A 148 -3.58 19.29 3.83
CA ARG A 148 -2.84 20.48 4.28
C ARG A 148 -1.59 20.59 3.41
N PRO A 149 -1.33 21.74 2.75
CA PRO A 149 -0.04 21.97 2.12
C PRO A 149 1.05 21.68 3.14
N ALA A 150 2.13 21.02 2.73
CA ALA A 150 3.28 20.84 3.60
C ALA A 150 3.74 22.23 4.05
N GLU A 151 3.56 22.51 5.34
CA GLU A 151 3.95 23.79 5.91
C GLU A 151 5.45 23.91 5.73
N SER A 152 5.88 24.88 4.91
CA SER A 152 7.29 25.10 4.58
C SER A 152 8.02 25.55 5.84
N GLY A 153 8.44 24.56 6.63
CA GLY A 153 9.08 24.69 7.93
C GLY A 153 10.42 25.40 7.84
N LYS A 154 10.35 26.71 7.69
CA LYS A 154 11.41 27.64 8.06
C LYS A 154 11.81 27.28 9.50
N PRO A 155 13.09 27.00 9.79
CA PRO A 155 13.48 26.55 11.12
C PRO A 155 13.15 27.64 12.14
N SER A 156 12.17 27.37 13.01
CA SER A 156 11.94 28.18 14.20
C SER A 156 13.16 28.05 15.09
N ALA A 157 14.04 29.04 15.02
CA ALA A 157 15.13 29.24 15.96
C ALA A 157 14.54 29.64 17.32
N THR A 158 14.01 28.65 18.04
CA THR A 158 13.63 28.80 19.44
C THR A 158 14.91 28.70 20.27
N SER A 159 15.49 29.85 20.60
CA SER A 159 16.67 29.95 21.46
C SER A 159 16.45 29.19 22.78
N PRO A 160 17.46 28.46 23.29
CA PRO A 160 17.32 27.79 24.58
C PRO A 160 17.23 28.83 25.70
N THR A 161 16.07 28.94 26.34
CA THR A 161 15.96 29.62 27.64
C THR A 161 16.67 28.79 28.68
N SER A 162 17.61 29.40 29.39
CA SER A 162 18.48 28.76 30.39
C SER A 162 17.68 28.04 31.48
N PRO A 163 18.16 26.89 31.99
CA PRO A 163 17.57 26.26 33.16
C PRO A 163 17.89 27.07 34.43
N THR A 164 16.88 27.69 35.04
CA THR A 164 17.00 28.22 36.39
C THR A 164 17.13 27.06 37.38
N MET A 165 18.25 27.02 38.09
CA MET A 165 18.46 26.07 39.19
C MET A 165 17.45 26.33 40.31
N VAL A 166 16.75 25.28 40.76
CA VAL A 166 16.17 25.22 42.11
C VAL A 166 16.71 23.94 42.75
N ALA A 167 17.26 24.11 43.96
CA ALA A 167 17.91 23.06 44.74
C ALA A 167 16.88 22.06 45.32
N PRO A 168 17.29 20.85 45.73
CA PRO A 168 16.37 19.81 46.16
C PRO A 168 15.88 20.02 47.60
N ASP A 169 14.65 19.59 47.89
CA ASP A 169 14.17 19.32 49.24
C ASP A 169 13.71 17.86 49.36
N ALA A 170 13.77 17.31 50.58
CA ALA A 170 13.83 15.87 50.82
C ALA A 170 12.57 15.27 51.47
N GLY A 171 12.27 14.02 51.09
CA GLY A 171 11.27 13.17 51.76
C GLY A 171 9.85 13.34 51.17
N GLN A 172 9.07 12.27 50.95
CA GLN A 172 8.96 11.11 51.83
C GLN A 172 8.71 9.79 51.09
N MET A 173 9.06 8.72 51.81
CA MET A 173 8.92 7.33 51.46
C MET A 173 7.62 6.76 52.04
N THR A 174 6.70 6.28 51.21
CA THR A 174 5.68 5.28 51.61
C THR A 174 5.27 4.35 50.45
N LYS A 175 5.50 3.06 50.68
CA LYS A 175 4.78 1.89 50.11
C LYS A 175 3.78 1.44 51.20
N PRO A 176 2.97 0.37 51.03
CA PRO A 176 2.34 -0.22 49.83
C PRO A 176 0.81 -0.48 50.02
N GLY A 177 0.12 -0.98 48.98
CA GLY A 177 -0.84 -2.09 49.16
C GLY A 177 -2.35 -1.81 49.20
N SER A 178 -3.04 -2.37 48.20
CA SER A 178 -4.41 -2.96 48.21
C SER A 178 -4.54 -3.66 46.84
N MET A 179 -4.71 -4.97 46.65
CA MET A 179 -5.66 -5.92 47.26
C MET A 179 -7.12 -5.43 47.21
N LEU A 180 -7.84 -5.75 46.14
CA LEU A 180 -8.80 -6.88 46.13
C LEU A 180 -9.31 -7.18 44.69
N ALA A 181 -9.64 -8.44 44.42
CA ALA A 181 -10.55 -8.86 43.32
C ALA A 181 -12.02 -8.82 43.83
N PRO A 182 -13.10 -9.21 43.12
CA PRO A 182 -13.29 -10.41 42.28
C PRO A 182 -14.05 -10.06 40.95
N ASP A 183 -14.76 -10.91 40.20
CA ASP A 183 -15.07 -12.37 40.25
C ASP A 183 -15.21 -12.93 38.80
N ALA A 184 -15.96 -14.01 38.59
CA ALA A 184 -16.26 -14.63 37.30
C ALA A 184 -17.74 -14.53 36.89
N SER A 185 -18.01 -14.79 35.61
CA SER A 185 -19.32 -15.25 35.11
C SER A 185 -19.06 -16.04 33.82
N LYS A 186 -19.34 -17.36 33.74
CA LYS A 186 -20.68 -17.92 33.43
C LYS A 186 -21.39 -17.05 32.39
N GLY A 187 -21.45 -17.38 31.10
CA GLY A 187 -21.54 -18.71 30.48
C GLY A 187 -23.00 -19.03 30.20
N ASN A 188 -23.34 -19.31 28.94
CA ASN A 188 -24.53 -20.10 28.57
C ASN A 188 -24.46 -20.60 27.13
N SER A 189 -24.81 -21.86 26.97
CA SER A 189 -25.08 -22.55 25.72
C SER A 189 -26.51 -22.26 25.23
N SER A 190 -26.71 -22.19 23.92
CA SER A 190 -27.95 -22.58 23.23
C SER A 190 -27.65 -22.77 21.74
N THR A 191 -27.71 -23.99 21.20
CA THR A 191 -28.92 -24.73 20.71
C THR A 191 -29.10 -24.50 19.20
N ALA A 192 -28.92 -25.57 18.41
CA ALA A 192 -29.29 -25.63 16.99
C ALA A 192 -30.83 -25.81 16.82
N PRO A 193 -31.40 -25.78 15.61
CA PRO A 193 -31.51 -27.08 14.90
C PRO A 193 -31.58 -27.03 13.36
N ALA A 194 -31.49 -28.25 12.80
CA ALA A 194 -32.17 -28.73 11.59
C ALA A 194 -31.95 -28.01 10.24
N SER A 195 -31.28 -28.72 9.32
CA SER A 195 -31.68 -28.72 7.91
C SER A 195 -31.82 -30.16 7.44
N GLY A 196 -33.02 -30.51 7.01
CA GLY A 196 -33.34 -31.83 6.47
C GLY A 196 -34.36 -31.69 5.34
N ARG A 197 -34.38 -32.71 4.48
CA ARG A 197 -35.38 -32.92 3.41
C ARG A 197 -35.26 -31.98 2.21
N ARG A 198 -34.57 -32.46 1.17
CA ARG A 198 -34.91 -32.13 -0.23
C ARG A 198 -35.01 -33.42 -1.02
N GLY A 199 -36.25 -33.78 -1.38
CA GLY A 199 -36.53 -34.72 -2.44
C GLY A 199 -37.43 -34.01 -3.44
N ASN A 200 -36.98 -33.92 -4.69
CA ASN A 200 -37.77 -34.00 -5.91
C ASN A 200 -36.79 -34.15 -7.07
#